data_AF-A0A383F2I6-F1
#
_entry.id   AF-A0A383F2I6-F1
#
_cell.length_a   1.000
_cell.length_b   1.000
_cell.length_c   1.000
_cell.angle_alpha   90.00
_cell.angle_beta   90.00
_cell.angle_gamma   90.00
#
_symmetry.space_group_name_H-M   'P 1'
#
loop_
_entity.id
_entity.type
_entity.pdbx_description
1 polymer ?
#
loop_
_entity_poly.entity_id
_entity_poly.type
_entity_poly.pdbx_seq_one_letter_code
_entity_poly.pdbx_strand_id
1 'polypeptide(L)'
;VIGQQPRSVVHAKGLWHRAAHVLVFNTDGKVFLQLRSMSKDNNPGVWDSACSGHVDAGETYTKAAERELMEEIGLVVKSPL
;
A
#
# COMPACT_ATOMS: atom_id res chain seq x y z
N VAL A 1 10.46 -15.92 -2.40
CA VAL A 1 11.22 -14.66 -2.53
C VAL A 1 12.46 -14.96 -3.35
N ILE A 2 12.73 -14.23 -4.44
CA ILE A 2 13.87 -14.47 -5.34
C ILE A 2 14.98 -13.42 -5.22
N GLY A 3 14.75 -12.35 -4.47
CA GLY A 3 15.68 -11.25 -4.24
C GLY A 3 15.05 -10.18 -3.34
N GLN A 4 15.87 -9.26 -2.85
CA GLN A 4 15.47 -8.12 -2.03
C GLN A 4 16.24 -6.89 -2.49
N GLN A 5 15.57 -5.76 -2.67
CA GLN A 5 16.19 -4.51 -3.09
C GLN A 5 15.46 -3.32 -2.46
N PRO A 6 16.13 -2.18 -2.25
CA PRO A 6 15.46 -0.94 -1.84
C PRO A 6 14.39 -0.52 -2.85
N ARG A 7 13.30 0.08 -2.38
CA ARG A 7 12.20 0.61 -3.22
C ARG A 7 12.71 1.48 -4.37
N SER A 8 13.69 2.35 -4.11
CA SER A 8 14.30 3.22 -5.11
C SER A 8 14.89 2.44 -6.29
N VAL A 9 15.58 1.32 -6.01
CA VAL A 9 16.18 0.46 -7.05
C VAL A 9 15.10 -0.29 -7.83
N VAL A 10 14.10 -0.82 -7.12
CA VAL A 10 13.00 -1.58 -7.71
C VAL A 10 12.23 -0.71 -8.72
N HIS A 11 11.88 0.52 -8.35
CA HIS A 11 11.18 1.44 -9.22
C HIS A 11 12.07 1.94 -10.37
N ALA A 12 13.32 2.33 -10.08
CA ALA A 12 14.24 2.83 -11.11
C ALA A 12 14.55 1.79 -12.20
N LYS A 13 14.55 0.50 -11.86
CA LYS A 13 14.85 -0.60 -12.78
C LYS A 13 13.61 -1.33 -13.30
N GLY A 14 12.40 -0.93 -12.90
CA GLY A 14 11.16 -1.61 -13.30
C GLY A 14 11.10 -3.08 -12.85
N LEU A 15 11.68 -3.42 -11.70
CA LEU A 15 11.72 -4.79 -11.22
C LEU A 15 10.38 -5.20 -10.63
N TRP A 16 10.00 -6.45 -10.87
CA TRP A 16 8.85 -7.06 -10.20
C TRP A 16 9.09 -7.18 -8.70
N HIS A 17 8.08 -6.80 -7.94
CA HIS A 17 8.12 -6.78 -6.48
C HIS A 17 6.74 -7.05 -5.90
N ARG A 18 6.70 -7.41 -4.62
CA ARG A 18 5.45 -7.67 -3.90
C ARG A 18 4.91 -6.35 -3.34
N ALA A 19 3.61 -6.14 -3.49
CA ALA A 19 2.87 -5.02 -2.92
C ALA A 19 1.54 -5.51 -2.35
N ALA A 20 0.97 -4.74 -1.43
CA ALA A 20 -0.38 -4.92 -0.90
C ALA A 20 -1.24 -3.71 -1.31
N HIS A 21 -2.50 -3.97 -1.68
CA HIS A 21 -3.51 -2.96 -1.96
C HIS A 21 -4.75 -3.29 -1.12
N VAL A 22 -5.29 -2.28 -0.43
CA VAL A 22 -6.43 -2.43 0.47
C VAL A 22 -7.60 -1.61 -0.04
N LEU A 23 -8.77 -2.24 -0.12
CA LEU A 23 -10.04 -1.55 -0.32
C LEU A 23 -10.79 -1.50 1.01
N VAL A 24 -11.24 -0.30 1.38
CA VAL A 24 -12.02 -0.07 2.59
C VAL A 24 -13.44 0.29 2.18
N PHE A 25 -14.41 -0.42 2.75
CA PHE A 25 -15.83 -0.18 2.52
C PHE A 25 -16.47 0.33 3.80
N ASN A 26 -17.33 1.34 3.69
CA ASN A 26 -18.18 1.75 4.81
C ASN A 26 -19.38 0.79 4.96
N THR A 27 -20.21 0.99 5.99
CA THR A 27 -21.40 0.16 6.26
C THR A 27 -22.46 0.20 5.15
N ASP A 28 -22.41 1.21 4.28
CA ASP A 28 -23.31 1.34 3.12
C ASP A 28 -22.76 0.64 1.87
N GLY A 29 -21.61 -0.06 1.97
CA GLY A 29 -20.96 -0.72 0.83
C GLY A 29 -20.23 0.24 -0.12
N LYS A 30 -20.00 1.50 0.27
CA LYS A 30 -19.25 2.47 -0.54
C LYS A 30 -17.76 2.32 -0.30
N VAL A 31 -16.97 2.35 -1.37
CA VAL A 31 -15.51 2.27 -1.32
C VAL A 31 -14.89 3.62 -1.00
N PHE A 32 -13.89 3.63 -0.13
CA PHE A 32 -13.00 4.77 0.07
C PHE A 32 -11.85 4.70 -0.95
N LEU A 33 -11.71 5.74 -1.78
CA LEU A 33 -10.58 5.90 -2.70
C LEU A 33 -9.67 6.99 -2.18
N GLN A 34 -8.36 6.77 -2.31
CA GLN A 34 -7.37 7.77 -1.93
C GLN A 34 -6.99 8.60 -3.17
N LEU A 35 -7.07 9.94 -3.08
CA LEU A 35 -6.44 10.82 -4.06
C LEU A 35 -4.98 11.02 -3.66
N ARG A 36 -4.06 10.52 -4.49
CA ARG A 36 -2.64 10.53 -4.17
C ARG A 36 -2.09 11.96 -4.10
N SER A 37 -1.28 12.22 -3.08
CA SER A 37 -0.56 13.50 -2.94
C SER A 37 0.23 13.84 -4.20
N MET A 38 0.28 15.12 -4.54
CA MET A 38 1.12 15.63 -5.63
C MET A 38 2.62 15.45 -5.37
N SER A 39 3.03 15.19 -4.11
CA SER A 39 4.41 14.94 -3.73
C SER A 39 4.89 13.49 -3.93
N LYS A 40 4.00 12.55 -4.31
CA LYS A 40 4.41 11.17 -4.58
C LYS A 40 5.31 11.13 -5.82
N ASP A 41 6.38 10.34 -5.74
CA ASP A 41 7.33 10.12 -6.83
C ASP A 41 6.74 9.35 -8.02
N ASN A 42 5.70 8.56 -7.77
CA ASN A 42 4.97 7.81 -8.80
C ASN A 42 3.47 8.11 -8.76
N ASN A 43 2.92 8.37 -9.94
CA ASN A 43 1.50 8.70 -10.19
C ASN A 43 0.92 9.74 -9.20
N PRO A 44 1.44 10.98 -9.18
CA PRO A 44 0.85 12.05 -8.35
C PRO A 44 -0.54 12.46 -8.87
N GLY A 45 -1.48 12.74 -7.97
CA GLY A 45 -2.79 13.30 -8.32
C GLY A 45 -3.79 12.34 -8.96
N VAL A 46 -3.54 11.03 -8.94
CA VAL A 46 -4.51 10.02 -9.41
C VAL A 46 -5.27 9.39 -8.24
N TRP A 47 -6.47 8.89 -8.53
CA TRP A 47 -7.25 8.08 -7.61
C TRP A 47 -6.72 6.65 -7.55
N ASP A 48 -6.62 6.10 -6.34
CA ASP A 48 -6.07 4.78 -6.05
C ASP A 48 -6.96 4.05 -5.04
N SER A 49 -6.61 2.80 -4.74
CA SER A 49 -7.08 2.04 -3.58
C SER A 49 -7.00 2.86 -2.28
N ALA A 50 -7.74 2.44 -1.24
CA ALA A 50 -7.78 3.18 0.02
C ALA A 50 -6.40 3.36 0.64
N CYS A 51 -5.54 2.35 0.45
CA CYS A 51 -4.17 2.31 0.89
C CYS A 51 -3.39 1.27 0.06
N SER A 52 -2.13 1.54 -0.22
CA SER A 52 -1.24 0.58 -0.89
C SER A 52 0.21 0.78 -0.51
N GLY A 53 0.99 -0.30 -0.53
CA GLY A 53 2.41 -0.21 -0.23
C GLY A 53 3.21 -1.47 -0.53
N HIS A 54 4.52 -1.37 -0.30
CA HIS A 54 5.47 -2.45 -0.54
C HIS A 54 5.40 -3.48 0.59
N VAL A 55 5.54 -4.77 0.24
CA VAL A 55 5.72 -5.82 1.26
C VAL A 55 7.21 -5.92 1.58
N ASP A 56 7.58 -5.57 2.81
CA ASP A 56 8.96 -5.54 3.24
C ASP A 56 9.60 -6.94 3.28
N ALA A 57 10.94 -6.96 3.36
CA ALA A 57 11.69 -8.20 3.49
C ALA A 57 11.30 -8.95 4.76
N GLY A 58 10.83 -10.20 4.62
CA GLY A 58 10.34 -11.00 5.75
C GLY A 58 8.93 -10.65 6.22
N GLU A 59 8.29 -9.64 5.63
CA GLU A 59 6.93 -9.23 5.95
C GLU A 59 5.89 -10.11 5.24
N THR A 60 4.77 -10.36 5.92
CA THR A 60 3.58 -10.99 5.34
C THR A 60 2.69 -9.92 4.70
N TYR A 61 1.85 -10.30 3.75
CA TYR A 61 0.92 -9.37 3.10
C TYR A 61 -0.05 -8.70 4.09
N THR A 62 -0.59 -9.48 5.04
CA THR A 62 -1.45 -8.97 6.12
C THR A 62 -0.76 -7.88 6.94
N LYS A 63 0.49 -8.13 7.38
CA LYS A 63 1.25 -7.13 8.16
C LYS A 63 1.55 -5.87 7.37
N ALA A 64 1.93 -6.02 6.09
CA ALA A 64 2.14 -4.89 5.20
C ALA A 64 0.85 -4.05 5.07
N ALA A 65 -0.30 -4.69 4.82
CA ALA A 65 -1.58 -4.02 4.71
C ALA A 65 -1.97 -3.28 6.01
N GLU A 66 -1.82 -3.91 7.16
CA GLU A 66 -2.12 -3.29 8.48
C GLU A 66 -1.21 -2.09 8.77
N ARG A 67 0.09 -2.20 8.47
CA ARG A 67 1.06 -1.11 8.63
C ARG A 67 0.73 0.07 7.73
N GLU A 68 0.53 -0.19 6.44
CA GLU A 68 0.26 0.86 5.44
C GLU A 68 -1.09 1.55 5.73
N LEU A 69 -2.12 0.82 6.18
CA LEU A 69 -3.41 1.40 6.60
C LEU A 69 -3.23 2.44 7.71
N MET A 70 -2.37 2.14 8.68
CA MET A 70 -2.05 3.07 9.76
C MET A 70 -1.21 4.25 9.27
N GLU A 71 -0.18 4.00 8.44
CA GLU A 71 0.75 5.03 7.96
C GLU A 71 0.10 6.03 6.99
N GLU A 72 -0.74 5.55 6.06
CA GLU A 72 -1.30 6.41 5.01
C GLU A 72 -2.63 7.06 5.39
N ILE A 73 -3.50 6.35 6.14
CA ILE A 73 -4.86 6.83 6.45
C ILE A 73 -5.23 6.75 7.94
N GLY A 74 -4.28 6.39 8.81
CA GLY A 74 -4.49 6.35 10.26
C GLY A 74 -5.44 5.27 10.77
N LEU A 75 -5.71 4.23 9.96
CA LEU A 75 -6.67 3.18 10.31
C LEU A 75 -5.95 2.03 11.04
N VAL A 76 -6.39 1.75 12.27
CA VAL A 76 -5.90 0.62 13.08
C VAL A 76 -6.89 -0.54 13.00
N VAL A 77 -6.43 -1.70 12.53
CA VAL A 77 -7.24 -2.93 12.51
C VAL A 77 -7.13 -3.61 13.88
N LYS A 78 -8.28 -3.91 14.51
CA LYS A 78 -8.34 -4.51 15.86
C LYS A 78 -8.18 -6.03 15.87
N SER A 79 -8.19 -6.66 14.71
CA SER A 79 -8.01 -8.09 14.51
C SER A 79 -7.23 -8.28 13.22
N PRO A 80 -6.42 -9.35 13.10
CA PRO A 80 -5.65 -9.57 11.87
C PRO A 80 -6.54 -9.61 10.63
N LEU A 81 -6.09 -9.00 9.54
CA LEU A 81 -6.74 -9.12 8.22
C LEU A 81 -6.61 -10.55 7.64
#